data_AF-A2Q3D2-F1
#
_entry.id   AF-A2Q3D2-F1
#
_cell.length_a   1.000
_cell.length_b   1.000
_cell.length_c   1.000
_cell.angle_alpha   90.00
_cell.angle_beta   90.00
_cell.angle_gamma   90.00
#
_symmetry.space_group_name_H-M   'P 1'
#
loop_
_entity.id
_entity.type
_entity.pdbx_description
1 polymer ?
#
loop_
_entity_poly.entity_id
_entity_poly.type
_entity_poly.pdbx_seq_one_letter_code
_entity_poly.pdbx_strand_id
1 'polypeptide(L)'
;NSMVGADMFKGYGVGRDGEVRLTHVQFADDTLIIGEKSWLNVRSMRAVLLLFEKISGLKVNFNKSMLTGVNIPATWLVEAALVLNCRKGTLPFLYLGLPIGGDSRKLSFWKPVVGCIKARLSLWNNKFLSFGDRLILLKSVLSSLPVYFLSFFKAPAGGWRVGVRRMGAFNLSLLGKWCWRMLVDKEGLWYRVLKARYGEIGGRLQEGGRQGSSWWKMLCHIRDGVGEGVGNWFDENIRRVVGDGNNTFFWYDSWVGEMPLCTKFPRLFDLAVNKECSVGEMVTLGWAEGGRAWVWRRGLLAWEEDSVRECTLLLHNVVLQVNVPDKWSWLLDPINGYSVRESYRHITTSGEYVDQSVVDDVWHRYIPQKVSLFVWRLLRNRLPTKDNLMRRRIILANVVDCVYECGKLESATHLFLDCRIPTMVWLHVQNWIGISTVSPSQMREHFTQFTLMAGMPRSSHSVFKVIWFAYVWVIWKDRNNRVFNNTGSNHSVLFEKVKLNSFLWLKAKCPSLNFGYHDWWQHPLPCLGVHM
;
A
#
# COMPACT_ATOMS: atom_id res chain seq x y z
N ASN A 1 -3.37 -10.96 37.18
CA ASN A 1 -4.82 -10.98 37.47
C ASN A 1 -5.14 -10.92 38.96
N SER A 2 -4.46 -11.69 39.83
CA SER A 2 -4.73 -11.69 41.28
C SER A 2 -4.60 -10.32 41.96
N MET A 3 -3.58 -9.51 41.64
CA MET A 3 -3.44 -8.14 42.19
C MET A 3 -4.56 -7.19 41.76
N VAL A 4 -5.14 -7.41 40.58
CA VAL A 4 -6.24 -6.58 40.06
C VAL A 4 -7.53 -6.95 40.80
N GLY A 5 -7.74 -8.24 41.06
CA GLY A 5 -8.87 -8.72 41.87
C GLY A 5 -8.78 -8.31 43.35
N ALA A 6 -7.57 -8.13 43.88
CA ALA A 6 -7.33 -7.61 45.23
C ALA A 6 -7.25 -6.07 45.30
N ASP A 7 -7.58 -5.36 44.21
CA ASP A 7 -7.54 -3.89 44.09
C ASP A 7 -6.17 -3.23 44.38
N MET A 8 -5.10 -4.04 44.36
CA MET A 8 -3.72 -3.61 44.57
C MET A 8 -3.09 -3.00 43.32
N PHE A 9 -3.63 -3.29 42.13
CA PHE A 9 -3.17 -2.72 40.86
C PHE A 9 -4.34 -2.29 39.98
N LYS A 10 -4.39 -0.99 39.67
CA LYS A 10 -5.39 -0.39 38.77
C LYS A 10 -4.87 -0.35 37.34
N GLY A 11 -5.42 -1.23 36.50
CA GLY A 11 -5.20 -1.23 35.07
C GLY A 11 -5.72 0.05 34.41
N TYR A 12 -5.28 0.32 33.18
CA TYR A 12 -5.76 1.45 32.40
C TYR A 12 -7.13 1.15 31.79
N GLY A 13 -8.13 1.96 32.14
CA GLY A 13 -9.47 1.89 31.56
C GLY A 13 -9.53 2.50 30.15
N VAL A 14 -10.12 1.77 29.21
CA VAL A 14 -10.42 2.24 27.85
C VAL A 14 -11.94 2.37 27.69
N GLY A 15 -12.39 3.49 27.13
CA GLY A 15 -13.80 3.83 26.92
C GLY A 15 -14.31 4.89 27.90
N ARG A 16 -15.53 5.39 27.70
CA ARG A 16 -16.11 6.48 28.52
C ARG A 16 -16.18 6.12 30.00
N ASP A 17 -16.47 4.85 30.31
CA ASP A 17 -16.59 4.33 31.68
C ASP A 17 -15.53 3.26 32.02
N GLY A 18 -14.46 3.16 31.21
CA GLY A 18 -13.42 2.14 31.42
C GLY A 18 -13.92 0.70 31.18
N GLU A 19 -14.84 0.53 30.22
CA GLU A 19 -15.42 -0.75 29.81
C GLU A 19 -14.39 -1.88 29.63
N VAL A 20 -13.21 -1.52 29.10
CA VAL A 20 -12.11 -2.47 28.93
C VAL A 20 -10.92 -2.04 29.79
N ARG A 21 -10.58 -2.85 30.78
CA ARG A 21 -9.40 -2.65 31.63
C ARG A 21 -8.19 -3.39 31.07
N LEU A 22 -7.18 -2.64 30.65
CA LEU A 22 -5.90 -3.16 30.20
C LEU A 22 -4.88 -3.13 31.33
N THR A 23 -4.29 -4.29 31.64
CA THR A 23 -3.34 -4.43 32.75
C THR A 23 -1.96 -4.87 32.26
N HIS A 24 -1.93 -5.76 31.27
CA HIS A 24 -0.70 -6.25 30.68
C HIS A 24 -0.96 -6.83 29.27
N VAL A 25 0.09 -6.86 28.47
CA VAL A 25 0.19 -7.61 27.21
C VAL A 25 1.51 -8.37 27.27
N GLN A 26 1.48 -9.68 27.02
CA GLN A 26 2.66 -10.53 27.12
C GLN A 26 2.85 -11.34 25.85
N PHE A 27 4.10 -11.45 25.40
CA PHE A 27 4.54 -12.38 24.36
C PHE A 27 5.86 -13.01 24.78
N ALA A 28 5.84 -14.29 25.14
CA ALA A 28 6.97 -14.99 25.76
C ALA A 28 7.51 -14.22 26.99
N ASP A 29 8.78 -13.82 26.96
CA ASP A 29 9.47 -13.05 28.01
C ASP A 29 9.25 -11.53 27.91
N ASP A 30 8.81 -11.02 26.76
CA ASP A 30 8.48 -9.61 26.58
C ASP A 30 7.09 -9.29 27.15
N THR A 31 7.07 -8.57 28.29
CA THR A 31 5.83 -8.17 28.97
C THR A 31 5.70 -6.65 29.05
N LEU A 32 4.57 -6.14 28.59
CA LEU A 32 4.19 -4.73 28.69
C LEU A 32 3.08 -4.59 29.75
N ILE A 33 3.39 -3.93 30.87
CA ILE A 33 2.42 -3.67 31.95
C ILE A 33 1.83 -2.27 31.75
N ILE A 34 0.51 -2.14 31.83
CA ILE A 34 -0.24 -0.90 31.62
C ILE A 34 -1.07 -0.62 32.87
N GLY A 35 -0.96 0.58 33.41
CA GLY A 35 -1.74 1.00 34.57
C GLY A 35 -1.86 2.50 34.66
N GLU A 36 -2.76 2.94 35.53
CA GLU A 36 -2.94 4.36 35.85
C GLU A 36 -1.74 4.92 36.62
N LYS A 37 -1.55 6.23 36.53
CA LYS A 37 -0.55 6.94 37.33
C LYS A 37 -0.92 6.84 38.82
N SER A 38 -0.24 5.98 39.56
CA SER A 38 -0.41 5.84 41.01
C SER A 38 0.85 5.27 41.67
N TRP A 39 1.22 5.80 42.84
CA TRP A 39 2.29 5.23 43.65
C TRP A 39 1.95 3.82 44.16
N LEU A 40 0.67 3.52 44.37
CA LEU A 40 0.21 2.17 44.69
C LEU A 40 0.56 1.21 43.55
N ASN A 41 0.21 1.56 42.30
CA ASN A 41 0.56 0.76 41.12
C ASN A 41 2.06 0.52 41.01
N VAL A 42 2.89 1.56 41.23
CA VAL A 42 4.36 1.45 41.18
C VAL A 42 4.88 0.46 42.23
N ARG A 43 4.42 0.56 43.48
CA ARG A 43 4.82 -0.34 44.56
C ARG A 43 4.33 -1.77 44.32
N SER A 44 3.09 -1.93 43.87
CA SER A 44 2.51 -3.24 43.53
C SER A 44 3.25 -3.92 42.39
N MET A 45 3.63 -3.17 41.35
CA MET A 45 4.48 -3.70 40.27
C MET A 45 5.83 -4.18 40.81
N ARG A 46 6.52 -3.38 41.64
CA ARG A 46 7.79 -3.79 42.25
C ARG A 46 7.63 -5.07 43.07
N ALA A 47 6.60 -5.12 43.93
CA ALA A 47 6.33 -6.26 44.79
C ALA A 47 6.10 -7.54 43.96
N VAL A 48 5.30 -7.46 42.89
CA VAL A 48 5.06 -8.64 42.04
C VAL A 48 6.26 -9.06 41.22
N LEU A 49 7.08 -8.14 40.73
CA LEU A 49 8.32 -8.51 40.05
C LEU A 49 9.27 -9.25 41.01
N LEU A 50 9.39 -8.79 42.27
CA LEU A 50 10.21 -9.47 43.28
C LEU A 50 9.63 -10.82 43.70
N LEU A 51 8.31 -10.92 43.86
CA LEU A 51 7.64 -12.20 44.15
C LEU A 51 7.81 -13.18 43.00
N PHE A 52 7.68 -12.70 41.76
CA PHE A 52 7.91 -13.50 40.57
C PHE A 52 9.34 -14.05 40.55
N GLU A 53 10.36 -13.23 40.81
CA GLU A 53 11.74 -13.74 40.88
C GLU A 53 11.92 -14.81 41.96
N LYS A 54 11.31 -14.62 43.14
CA LYS A 54 11.39 -15.58 44.25
C LYS A 54 10.70 -16.90 43.96
N ILE A 55 9.52 -16.86 43.34
CA ILE A 55 8.69 -18.05 43.10
C ILE A 55 9.15 -18.81 41.85
N SER A 56 9.47 -18.10 40.77
CA SER A 56 9.83 -18.73 39.50
C SER A 56 11.30 -19.15 39.40
N GLY A 57 12.17 -18.58 40.25
CA GLY A 57 13.63 -18.72 40.12
C GLY A 57 14.23 -17.93 38.95
N LEU A 58 13.42 -17.23 38.15
CA LEU A 58 13.87 -16.37 37.06
C LEU A 58 14.30 -14.99 37.57
N LYS A 59 15.05 -14.25 36.74
CA LYS A 59 15.50 -12.89 37.04
C LYS A 59 14.95 -11.88 36.06
N VAL A 60 14.41 -10.79 36.58
CA VAL A 60 13.94 -9.65 35.79
C VAL A 60 15.15 -8.84 35.37
N ASN A 61 15.30 -8.60 34.06
CA ASN A 61 16.39 -7.80 33.55
C ASN A 61 16.06 -6.31 33.65
N PHE A 62 16.27 -5.74 34.84
CA PHE A 62 16.07 -4.32 35.14
C PHE A 62 16.85 -3.37 34.22
N ASN A 63 18.00 -3.80 33.69
CA ASN A 63 18.76 -3.04 32.71
C ASN A 63 18.05 -2.95 31.36
N LYS A 64 17.27 -3.95 30.96
CA LYS A 64 16.44 -3.91 29.75
C LYS A 64 15.08 -3.26 29.99
N SER A 65 14.53 -3.39 31.21
CA SER A 65 13.25 -2.80 31.60
C SER A 65 13.26 -1.27 31.54
N MET A 66 12.14 -0.68 31.14
CA MET A 66 11.95 0.77 31.13
C MET A 66 10.53 1.17 31.54
N LEU A 67 10.40 2.33 32.17
CA LEU A 67 9.13 2.96 32.50
C LEU A 67 8.88 4.17 31.59
N THR A 68 7.78 4.15 30.85
CA THR A 68 7.37 5.24 29.95
C THR A 68 6.02 5.79 30.38
N GLY A 69 5.88 7.11 30.42
CA GLY A 69 4.63 7.80 30.76
C GLY A 69 3.99 8.50 29.57
N VAL A 70 2.65 8.45 29.48
CA VAL A 70 1.85 9.20 28.51
C VAL A 70 1.14 10.33 29.26
N ASN A 71 1.42 11.59 28.91
CA ASN A 71 0.90 12.77 29.62
C ASN A 71 1.25 12.78 31.13
N ILE A 72 2.42 12.27 31.51
CA ILE A 72 2.92 12.25 32.89
C ILE A 72 4.12 13.20 33.02
N PRO A 73 4.21 14.02 34.08
CA PRO A 73 5.37 14.87 34.34
C PRO A 73 6.68 14.08 34.39
N ALA A 74 7.72 14.64 33.75
CA ALA A 74 9.03 13.99 33.64
C ALA A 74 9.70 13.73 35.00
N THR A 75 9.47 14.59 36.00
CA THR A 75 10.00 14.47 37.37
C THR A 75 9.44 13.23 38.07
N TRP A 76 8.11 13.09 38.10
CA TRP A 76 7.44 11.92 38.68
C TRP A 76 7.88 10.61 38.02
N LEU A 77 8.06 10.61 36.69
CA LEU A 77 8.49 9.42 35.96
C LEU A 77 9.90 8.96 36.36
N VAL A 78 10.82 9.90 36.65
CA VAL A 78 12.17 9.58 37.13
C VAL A 78 12.09 8.92 38.51
N GLU A 79 11.32 9.49 39.44
CA GLU A 79 11.16 8.93 40.78
C GLU A 79 10.51 7.54 40.75
N ALA A 80 9.47 7.36 39.94
CA ALA A 80 8.82 6.05 39.78
C ALA A 80 9.76 5.01 39.16
N ALA A 81 10.58 5.39 38.18
CA ALA A 81 11.58 4.52 37.58
C ALA A 81 12.67 4.08 38.58
N LEU A 82 13.09 5.00 39.47
CA LEU A 82 14.00 4.68 40.59
C LEU A 82 13.38 3.65 41.54
N VAL A 83 12.09 3.79 41.87
CA VAL A 83 11.40 2.80 42.71
C VAL A 83 11.29 1.44 42.01
N LEU A 84 11.07 1.39 40.70
CA LEU A 84 11.06 0.12 39.95
C LEU A 84 12.44 -0.43 39.63
N ASN A 85 13.51 0.31 39.98
CA ASN A 85 14.89 0.00 39.60
C ASN A 85 15.06 -0.17 38.08
N CYS A 86 14.40 0.65 37.26
CA CYS A 86 14.45 0.54 35.81
C CYS A 86 14.80 1.88 35.14
N ARG A 87 15.06 1.85 33.83
CA ARG A 87 15.39 3.07 33.09
C ARG A 87 14.14 3.89 32.78
N LYS A 88 14.26 5.22 32.80
CA LYS A 88 13.23 6.09 32.23
C LYS A 88 13.20 5.90 30.71
N GLY A 89 12.04 5.51 30.17
CA GLY A 89 11.78 5.38 28.75
C GLY A 89 11.20 6.66 28.13
N THR A 90 11.22 6.72 26.81
CA THR A 90 10.63 7.81 26.01
C THR A 90 9.83 7.23 24.85
N LEU A 91 8.75 7.90 24.45
CA LEU A 91 8.04 7.56 23.21
C LEU A 91 8.76 8.17 21.99
N PRO A 92 8.84 7.44 20.86
CA PRO A 92 8.45 6.04 20.68
C PRO A 92 9.49 5.05 21.22
N PHE A 93 9.05 3.87 21.66
CA PHE A 93 9.93 2.73 21.99
C PHE A 93 9.59 1.49 21.16
N LEU A 94 10.52 0.54 21.05
CA LEU A 94 10.31 -0.70 20.29
C LEU A 94 9.72 -1.79 21.19
N TYR A 95 8.68 -2.47 20.70
CA TYR A 95 8.11 -3.67 21.31
C TYR A 95 7.81 -4.69 20.21
N LEU A 96 8.32 -5.91 20.35
CA LEU A 96 8.28 -6.95 19.31
C LEU A 96 8.78 -6.48 17.93
N GLY A 97 9.70 -5.52 17.92
CA GLY A 97 10.22 -4.92 16.70
C GLY A 97 9.36 -3.80 16.10
N LEU A 98 8.22 -3.44 16.67
CA LEU A 98 7.39 -2.31 16.22
C LEU A 98 7.55 -1.08 17.13
N PRO A 99 7.65 0.14 16.56
CA PRO A 99 7.69 1.38 17.32
C PRO A 99 6.31 1.76 17.87
N ILE A 100 6.12 1.65 19.18
CA ILE A 100 4.92 2.10 19.90
C ILE A 100 4.98 3.61 20.13
N GLY A 101 3.89 4.31 19.79
CA GLY A 101 3.77 5.77 19.97
C GLY A 101 4.50 6.61 18.92
N GLY A 102 4.97 5.99 17.83
CA GLY A 102 5.62 6.70 16.72
C GLY A 102 4.62 7.18 15.66
N ASP A 103 4.98 8.23 14.92
CA ASP A 103 4.19 8.72 13.79
C ASP A 103 4.69 8.12 12.48
N SER A 104 3.93 7.18 11.93
CA SER A 104 4.24 6.49 10.66
C SER A 104 4.29 7.41 9.45
N ARG A 105 3.78 8.64 9.54
CA ARG A 105 3.88 9.64 8.46
C ARG A 105 5.27 10.28 8.39
N LYS A 106 6.07 10.20 9.46
CA LYS A 106 7.41 10.79 9.49
C LYS A 106 8.44 9.82 8.90
N LEU A 107 9.34 10.32 8.06
CA LEU A 107 10.42 9.49 7.49
C LEU A 107 11.33 8.88 8.57
N SER A 108 11.51 9.58 9.70
CA SER A 108 12.30 9.10 10.84
C SER A 108 11.78 7.79 11.42
N PHE A 109 10.46 7.56 11.38
CA PHE A 109 9.82 6.33 11.86
C PHE A 109 10.29 5.09 11.09
N TRP A 110 10.53 5.24 9.78
CA TRP A 110 10.92 4.15 8.90
C TRP A 110 12.42 3.88 8.87
N LYS A 111 13.24 4.74 9.49
CA LYS A 111 14.72 4.59 9.52
C LYS A 111 15.18 3.23 10.05
N PRO A 112 14.63 2.65 11.13
CA PRO A 112 15.05 1.34 11.62
C PRO A 112 14.85 0.24 10.58
N VAL A 113 13.67 0.21 9.92
CA VAL A 113 13.35 -0.75 8.85
C VAL A 113 14.32 -0.61 7.68
N VAL A 114 14.55 0.63 7.23
CA VAL A 114 15.48 0.93 6.16
C VAL A 114 16.91 0.52 6.55
N GLY A 115 17.29 0.71 7.81
CA GLY A 115 18.57 0.26 8.37
C GLY A 115 18.73 -1.26 8.27
N CYS A 116 17.73 -2.03 8.70
CA CYS A 116 17.73 -3.50 8.58
C CYS A 116 17.82 -3.96 7.13
N ILE A 117 17.06 -3.33 6.22
CA ILE A 117 17.13 -3.63 4.78
C ILE A 117 18.54 -3.35 4.25
N LYS A 118 19.12 -2.19 4.56
CA LYS A 118 20.49 -1.83 4.15
C LYS A 118 21.53 -2.79 4.69
N ALA A 119 21.42 -3.18 5.96
CA ALA A 119 22.34 -4.11 6.61
C ALA A 119 22.29 -5.51 5.99
N ARG A 120 21.12 -5.99 5.54
CA ARG A 120 21.03 -7.27 4.82
C ARG A 120 21.48 -7.15 3.35
N LEU A 121 21.20 -6.02 2.71
CA LEU A 121 21.62 -5.76 1.34
C LEU A 121 23.12 -5.45 1.21
N SER A 122 23.85 -5.14 2.29
CA SER A 122 25.30 -4.96 2.22
C SER A 122 26.04 -6.23 1.79
N LEU A 123 25.43 -7.42 1.99
CA LEU A 123 25.89 -8.71 1.47
C LEU A 123 25.97 -8.75 -0.07
N TRP A 124 25.24 -7.87 -0.77
CA TRP A 124 25.30 -7.71 -2.22
C TRP A 124 26.70 -7.28 -2.71
N ASN A 125 27.49 -6.59 -1.87
CA ASN A 125 28.85 -6.20 -2.23
C ASN A 125 29.82 -7.39 -2.34
N ASN A 126 29.36 -8.62 -2.08
CA ASN A 126 30.16 -9.82 -2.27
C ASN A 126 30.46 -10.05 -3.77
N LYS A 127 31.75 -10.22 -4.09
CA LYS A 127 32.27 -10.44 -5.44
C LYS A 127 31.78 -11.75 -6.06
N PHE A 128 31.35 -12.72 -5.25
CA PHE A 128 30.96 -14.06 -5.70
C PHE A 128 29.49 -14.22 -6.09
N LEU A 129 28.64 -13.19 -5.93
CA LEU A 129 27.23 -13.29 -6.30
C LEU A 129 27.01 -12.93 -7.78
N SER A 130 26.40 -13.86 -8.54
CA SER A 130 25.97 -13.59 -9.91
C SER A 130 24.86 -12.53 -9.94
N PHE A 131 24.57 -11.98 -11.12
CA PHE A 131 23.45 -11.04 -11.28
C PHE A 131 22.09 -11.67 -10.92
N GLY A 132 21.91 -12.97 -11.23
CA GLY A 132 20.72 -13.73 -10.85
C GLY A 132 20.57 -13.86 -9.34
N ASP A 133 21.65 -14.22 -8.65
CA ASP A 133 21.65 -14.40 -7.19
C ASP A 133 21.41 -13.07 -6.47
N ARG A 134 21.98 -11.98 -6.98
CA ARG A 134 21.74 -10.62 -6.48
C ARG A 134 20.27 -10.23 -6.62
N LEU A 135 19.63 -10.59 -7.74
CA LEU A 135 18.20 -10.37 -7.92
C LEU A 135 17.41 -11.21 -6.90
N ILE A 136 17.70 -12.51 -6.75
CA ILE A 136 17.03 -13.39 -5.79
C ILE A 136 17.17 -12.87 -4.35
N LEU A 137 18.37 -12.46 -3.95
CA LEU A 137 18.65 -11.86 -2.64
C LEU A 137 17.81 -10.59 -2.43
N LEU A 138 17.77 -9.71 -3.43
CA LEU A 138 16.96 -8.50 -3.39
C LEU A 138 15.46 -8.82 -3.29
N LYS A 139 14.97 -9.83 -4.03
CA LYS A 139 13.58 -10.31 -3.91
C LYS A 139 13.31 -10.80 -2.49
N SER A 140 14.16 -11.67 -1.96
CA SER A 140 14.03 -12.24 -0.61
C SER A 140 13.99 -11.16 0.46
N VAL A 141 14.95 -10.23 0.45
CA VAL A 141 15.08 -9.18 1.48
C VAL A 141 13.92 -8.21 1.45
N LEU A 142 13.52 -7.72 0.27
CA LEU A 142 12.46 -6.72 0.15
C LEU A 142 11.05 -7.30 0.26
N SER A 143 10.89 -8.59 -0.02
CA SER A 143 9.58 -9.25 0.08
C SER A 143 9.24 -9.74 1.47
N SER A 144 10.24 -9.97 2.35
CA SER A 144 10.04 -10.57 3.68
C SER A 144 10.26 -9.60 4.83
N LEU A 145 11.37 -8.83 4.82
CA LEU A 145 11.71 -7.96 5.96
C LEU A 145 10.67 -6.88 6.23
N PRO A 146 10.13 -6.17 5.21
CA PRO A 146 9.16 -5.12 5.48
C PRO A 146 7.78 -5.67 5.83
N VAL A 147 7.48 -6.95 5.57
CA VAL A 147 6.12 -7.52 5.70
C VAL A 147 5.55 -7.25 7.07
N TYR A 148 6.35 -7.47 8.11
CA TYR A 148 5.91 -7.28 9.48
C TYR A 148 5.61 -5.80 9.79
N PHE A 149 6.34 -4.84 9.23
CA PHE A 149 6.01 -3.42 9.39
C PHE A 149 4.82 -3.00 8.51
N LEU A 150 4.79 -3.48 7.27
CA LEU A 150 3.75 -3.19 6.28
C LEU A 150 2.42 -3.85 6.63
N SER A 151 2.40 -4.85 7.50
CA SER A 151 1.14 -5.40 8.02
C SER A 151 0.48 -4.50 9.06
N PHE A 152 1.18 -3.50 9.61
CA PHE A 152 0.60 -2.57 10.59
C PHE A 152 0.51 -1.14 10.08
N PHE A 153 1.43 -0.68 9.22
CA PHE A 153 1.51 0.71 8.80
C PHE A 153 1.41 0.87 7.28
N LYS A 154 0.69 1.91 6.83
CA LYS A 154 0.72 2.32 5.42
C LYS A 154 2.09 2.87 5.08
N ALA A 155 2.72 2.33 4.05
CA ALA A 155 3.96 2.91 3.52
C ALA A 155 3.66 4.29 2.89
N PRO A 156 4.56 5.28 3.04
CA PRO A 156 4.42 6.57 2.37
C PRO A 156 4.44 6.41 0.84
N ALA A 157 3.58 7.17 0.16
CA ALA A 157 3.49 7.19 -1.30
C ALA A 157 4.82 7.64 -1.94
N GLY A 158 5.19 7.03 -3.08
CA GLY A 158 6.32 7.46 -3.92
C GLY A 158 7.70 6.82 -3.66
N GLY A 159 7.88 5.98 -2.63
CA GLY A 159 9.20 5.45 -2.24
C GLY A 159 9.47 3.95 -2.48
N TRP A 160 8.43 3.12 -2.66
CA TRP A 160 8.54 1.67 -2.39
C TRP A 160 8.30 0.75 -3.60
N ARG A 161 8.25 1.27 -4.83
CA ARG A 161 8.24 0.41 -6.03
C ARG A 161 9.65 -0.04 -6.38
N VAL A 162 10.05 -1.17 -5.81
CA VAL A 162 11.18 -1.96 -6.34
C VAL A 162 10.59 -2.91 -7.37
N GLY A 163 11.16 -2.96 -8.58
CA GLY A 163 10.64 -3.63 -9.80
C GLY A 163 10.35 -5.14 -9.73
N VAL A 164 10.23 -5.69 -8.52
CA VAL A 164 9.88 -7.07 -8.19
C VAL A 164 8.41 -7.20 -7.75
N ARG A 165 7.85 -6.22 -7.02
CA ARG A 165 6.49 -6.28 -6.44
C ARG A 165 5.89 -4.88 -6.30
N ARG A 166 4.59 -4.73 -6.57
CA ARG A 166 3.86 -3.48 -6.31
C ARG A 166 3.62 -3.33 -4.80
N MET A 167 4.62 -2.82 -4.08
CA MET A 167 4.59 -2.78 -2.60
C MET A 167 3.43 -1.98 -2.02
N GLY A 168 2.91 -0.96 -2.73
CA GLY A 168 1.70 -0.25 -2.31
C GLY A 168 0.47 -1.16 -2.28
N ALA A 169 0.21 -1.87 -3.38
CA ALA A 169 -0.88 -2.85 -3.46
C ALA A 169 -0.69 -4.01 -2.46
N PHE A 170 0.56 -4.44 -2.23
CA PHE A 170 0.85 -5.48 -1.23
C PHE A 170 0.65 -5.00 0.21
N ASN A 171 1.02 -3.76 0.52
CA ASN A 171 0.78 -3.14 1.81
C ASN A 171 -0.73 -2.99 2.06
N LEU A 172 -1.51 -2.56 1.06
CA LEU A 172 -2.97 -2.55 1.17
C LEU A 172 -3.56 -3.94 1.40
N SER A 173 -3.11 -4.96 0.66
CA SER A 173 -3.62 -6.32 0.86
C SER A 173 -3.22 -6.90 2.22
N LEU A 174 -2.10 -6.48 2.81
CA LEU A 174 -1.76 -6.82 4.19
C LEU A 174 -2.66 -6.11 5.20
N LEU A 175 -2.91 -4.81 5.01
CA LEU A 175 -3.75 -4.01 5.90
C LEU A 175 -5.23 -4.43 5.81
N GLY A 176 -5.71 -4.85 4.64
CA GLY A 176 -7.05 -5.42 4.47
C GLY A 176 -7.28 -6.70 5.28
N LYS A 177 -6.21 -7.40 5.70
CA LYS A 177 -6.34 -8.50 6.66
C LYS A 177 -6.87 -8.02 8.01
N TRP A 178 -6.51 -6.82 8.45
CA TRP A 178 -7.09 -6.23 9.66
C TRP A 178 -8.55 -5.87 9.46
N CYS A 179 -8.92 -5.29 8.30
CA CYS A 179 -10.31 -5.02 7.97
C CYS A 179 -11.15 -6.31 7.99
N TRP A 180 -10.65 -7.41 7.42
CA TRP A 180 -11.32 -8.71 7.50
C TRP A 180 -11.44 -9.21 8.94
N ARG A 181 -10.38 -9.11 9.74
CA ARG A 181 -10.42 -9.49 11.17
C ARG A 181 -11.44 -8.67 11.96
N MET A 182 -11.70 -7.41 11.61
CA MET A 182 -12.76 -6.62 12.28
C MET A 182 -14.15 -7.22 12.08
N LEU A 183 -14.34 -7.95 10.98
CA LEU A 183 -15.61 -8.57 10.65
C LEU A 183 -15.79 -9.92 11.37
N VAL A 184 -14.72 -10.71 11.49
CA VAL A 184 -14.79 -12.11 11.98
C VAL A 184 -14.30 -12.33 13.41
N ASP A 185 -13.44 -11.45 13.96
CA ASP A 185 -12.78 -11.60 15.26
C ASP A 185 -13.23 -10.49 16.23
N LYS A 186 -14.55 -10.44 16.51
CA LYS A 186 -15.16 -9.43 17.38
C LYS A 186 -14.88 -9.66 18.88
N GLU A 187 -14.59 -10.89 19.28
CA GLU A 187 -14.31 -11.25 20.68
C GLU A 187 -12.85 -10.94 21.10
N GLY A 188 -11.96 -10.72 20.14
CA GLY A 188 -10.56 -10.43 20.39
C GLY A 188 -10.37 -9.17 21.25
N LEU A 189 -9.39 -9.20 22.16
CA LEU A 189 -9.06 -8.06 23.04
C LEU A 189 -8.87 -6.76 22.24
N TRP A 190 -8.20 -6.85 21.09
CA TRP A 190 -7.95 -5.70 20.22
C TRP A 190 -9.25 -5.08 19.71
N TYR A 191 -10.25 -5.88 19.34
CA TYR A 191 -11.54 -5.39 18.85
C TYR A 191 -12.32 -4.72 19.99
N ARG A 192 -12.40 -5.35 21.16
CA ARG A 192 -13.07 -4.77 22.34
C ARG A 192 -12.46 -3.44 22.76
N VAL A 193 -11.13 -3.30 22.69
CA VAL A 193 -10.43 -2.03 22.96
C VAL A 193 -10.83 -0.94 21.95
N LEU A 194 -10.94 -1.28 20.66
CA LEU A 194 -11.36 -0.33 19.63
C LEU A 194 -12.84 0.04 19.78
N LYS A 195 -13.70 -0.93 20.07
CA LYS A 195 -15.12 -0.73 20.37
C LYS A 195 -15.30 0.22 21.55
N ALA A 196 -14.63 -0.03 22.67
CA ALA A 196 -14.70 0.83 23.84
C ALA A 196 -14.15 2.23 23.54
N ARG A 197 -13.06 2.35 22.77
CA ARG A 197 -12.41 3.63 22.48
C ARG A 197 -13.20 4.51 21.50
N TYR A 198 -13.71 3.92 20.42
CA TYR A 198 -14.28 4.67 19.31
C TYR A 198 -15.80 4.53 19.18
N GLY A 199 -16.40 3.49 19.78
CA GLY A 199 -17.80 3.14 19.62
C GLY A 199 -18.06 2.25 18.41
N GLU A 200 -19.23 1.63 18.39
CA GLU A 200 -19.76 0.79 17.31
C GLU A 200 -21.19 1.25 17.02
N ILE A 201 -21.56 1.37 15.75
CA ILE A 201 -22.94 1.65 15.29
C ILE A 201 -23.26 0.64 14.21
N GLY A 202 -24.40 -0.04 14.31
CA GLY A 202 -24.81 -1.03 13.30
C GLY A 202 -23.76 -2.09 12.99
N GLY A 203 -23.03 -2.57 14.00
CA GLY A 203 -21.99 -3.58 13.84
C GLY A 203 -20.65 -3.08 13.27
N ARG A 204 -20.52 -1.77 13.02
CA ARG A 204 -19.33 -1.13 12.43
C ARG A 204 -18.65 -0.20 13.43
N LEU A 205 -17.34 -0.39 13.62
CA LEU A 205 -16.53 0.48 14.48
C LEU A 205 -16.42 1.89 13.89
N GLN A 206 -16.57 2.92 14.72
CA GLN A 206 -16.46 4.30 14.27
C GLN A 206 -14.99 4.74 14.09
N GLU A 207 -14.74 5.74 13.24
CA GLU A 207 -13.40 6.30 13.01
C GLU A 207 -12.89 7.12 14.22
N GLY A 208 -13.81 7.66 15.04
CA GLY A 208 -13.48 8.48 16.21
C GLY A 208 -13.03 9.92 15.90
N GLY A 209 -13.14 10.37 14.64
CA GLY A 209 -12.92 11.77 14.24
C GLY A 209 -11.57 12.32 14.66
N ARG A 210 -11.51 13.54 15.22
CA ARG A 210 -10.23 14.18 15.64
C ARG A 210 -9.46 13.39 16.70
N GLN A 211 -10.14 12.58 17.51
CA GLN A 211 -9.55 11.75 18.56
C GLN A 211 -9.06 10.38 18.05
N GLY A 212 -9.38 10.04 16.80
CA GLY A 212 -8.91 8.84 16.11
C GLY A 212 -7.40 8.83 15.94
N SER A 213 -6.74 7.74 16.34
CA SER A 213 -5.31 7.57 16.08
C SER A 213 -5.02 7.51 14.58
N SER A 214 -3.86 8.00 14.13
CA SER A 214 -3.50 8.00 12.70
C SER A 214 -3.52 6.59 12.09
N TRP A 215 -3.08 5.59 12.85
CA TRP A 215 -3.17 4.18 12.48
C TRP A 215 -4.62 3.71 12.28
N TRP A 216 -5.52 4.10 13.19
CA TRP A 216 -6.92 3.68 13.11
C TRP A 216 -7.64 4.30 11.92
N LYS A 217 -7.48 5.61 11.72
CA LYS A 217 -8.01 6.32 10.55
C LYS A 217 -7.57 5.69 9.25
N MET A 218 -6.29 5.30 9.19
CA MET A 218 -5.72 4.62 8.04
C MET A 218 -6.42 3.29 7.73
N LEU A 219 -6.80 2.51 8.75
CA LEU A 219 -7.57 1.29 8.54
C LEU A 219 -9.02 1.57 8.15
N CYS A 220 -9.67 2.56 8.77
CA CYS A 220 -11.02 3.00 8.37
C CYS A 220 -11.06 3.44 6.91
N HIS A 221 -10.07 4.20 6.45
CA HIS A 221 -9.91 4.58 5.05
C HIS A 221 -9.85 3.37 4.10
N ILE A 222 -9.18 2.27 4.48
CA ILE A 222 -9.16 1.03 3.67
C ILE A 222 -10.50 0.33 3.68
N ARG A 223 -11.12 0.23 4.86
CA ARG A 223 -12.42 -0.41 5.01
C ARG A 223 -13.50 0.31 4.20
N ASP A 224 -13.54 1.64 4.31
CA ASP A 224 -14.59 2.49 3.72
C ASP A 224 -14.23 2.95 2.30
N GLY A 225 -13.07 2.54 1.77
CA GLY A 225 -12.57 2.93 0.46
C GLY A 225 -12.26 4.43 0.30
N VAL A 226 -12.15 5.15 1.43
CA VAL A 226 -11.92 6.60 1.46
C VAL A 226 -10.43 6.91 1.38
N GLY A 227 -10.06 7.79 0.45
CA GLY A 227 -8.73 8.39 0.38
C GLY A 227 -7.90 7.97 -0.82
N GLU A 228 -6.93 8.82 -1.18
CA GLU A 228 -6.21 8.74 -2.44
C GLU A 228 -5.46 7.40 -2.60
N GLY A 229 -5.73 6.76 -3.73
CA GLY A 229 -5.21 5.45 -4.12
C GLY A 229 -5.90 4.27 -3.44
N VAL A 230 -6.65 4.41 -2.34
CA VAL A 230 -7.11 3.23 -1.59
C VAL A 230 -8.15 2.42 -2.37
N GLY A 231 -9.14 3.09 -2.96
CA GLY A 231 -10.23 2.47 -3.73
C GLY A 231 -11.21 1.65 -2.88
N ASN A 232 -12.35 1.28 -3.45
CA ASN A 232 -13.42 0.53 -2.76
C ASN A 232 -13.27 -1.00 -2.83
N TRP A 233 -12.10 -1.49 -3.27
CA TRP A 233 -11.84 -2.92 -3.51
C TRP A 233 -12.14 -3.82 -2.31
N PHE A 234 -12.05 -3.33 -1.07
CA PHE A 234 -12.33 -4.15 0.11
C PHE A 234 -13.84 -4.31 0.31
N ASP A 235 -14.59 -3.20 0.30
CA ASP A 235 -16.05 -3.18 0.53
C ASP A 235 -16.80 -3.91 -0.59
N GLU A 236 -16.37 -3.74 -1.85
CA GLU A 236 -16.93 -4.43 -3.02
C GLU A 236 -16.78 -5.96 -2.97
N ASN A 237 -15.86 -6.48 -2.15
CA ASN A 237 -15.53 -7.90 -2.09
C ASN A 237 -15.95 -8.58 -0.78
N ILE A 238 -16.70 -7.88 0.09
CA ILE A 238 -17.31 -8.48 1.29
C ILE A 238 -18.82 -8.62 1.11
N ARG A 239 -19.37 -9.75 1.57
CA ARG A 239 -20.82 -9.96 1.63
C ARG A 239 -21.18 -10.70 2.91
N ARG A 240 -22.35 -10.39 3.45
CA ARG A 240 -22.92 -11.14 4.57
C ARG A 240 -23.75 -12.30 4.04
N VAL A 241 -23.48 -13.51 4.54
CA VAL A 241 -24.27 -14.71 4.24
C VAL A 241 -25.10 -15.02 5.48
N VAL A 242 -26.41 -14.90 5.32
CA VAL A 242 -27.38 -15.09 6.40
C VAL A 242 -27.63 -16.58 6.61
N GLY A 243 -27.52 -17.01 7.86
CA GLY A 243 -28.01 -18.29 8.34
C GLY A 243 -29.27 -18.07 9.17
N ASP A 244 -29.11 -17.93 10.48
CA ASP A 244 -30.18 -17.68 11.45
C ASP A 244 -30.60 -16.21 11.55
N GLY A 245 -29.82 -15.28 10.98
CA GLY A 245 -30.11 -13.86 10.92
C GLY A 245 -29.88 -13.08 12.21
N ASN A 246 -29.42 -13.72 13.28
CA ASN A 246 -29.31 -13.11 14.61
C ASN A 246 -28.14 -12.13 14.72
N ASN A 247 -27.10 -12.29 13.89
CA ASN A 247 -25.90 -11.47 13.94
C ASN A 247 -25.75 -10.59 12.68
N THR A 248 -26.81 -10.45 11.89
CA THR A 248 -26.80 -9.64 10.67
C THR A 248 -27.74 -8.47 10.84
N PHE A 249 -27.22 -7.25 10.69
CA PHE A 249 -28.04 -6.04 10.78
C PHE A 249 -28.87 -5.87 9.52
N PHE A 250 -30.19 -5.74 9.69
CA PHE A 250 -31.12 -5.66 8.56
C PHE A 250 -30.78 -4.50 7.61
N TRP A 251 -30.49 -3.31 8.16
CA TRP A 251 -30.24 -2.11 7.37
C TRP A 251 -28.78 -1.93 6.93
N TYR A 252 -27.81 -2.28 7.79
CA TYR A 252 -26.41 -1.89 7.63
C TYR A 252 -25.53 -2.92 6.90
N ASP A 253 -25.91 -4.19 6.91
CA ASP A 253 -25.14 -5.25 6.25
C ASP A 253 -25.61 -5.46 4.81
N SER A 254 -24.66 -5.75 3.92
CA SER A 254 -24.98 -6.18 2.55
C SER A 254 -25.25 -7.68 2.55
N TRP A 255 -26.49 -8.04 2.90
CA TRP A 255 -26.92 -9.43 3.05
C TRP A 255 -27.96 -9.85 2.00
N VAL A 256 -28.68 -8.88 1.43
CA VAL A 256 -29.62 -9.06 0.31
C VAL A 256 -29.25 -8.10 -0.82
N GLY A 257 -28.96 -8.64 -2.01
CA GLY A 257 -28.48 -7.85 -3.15
C GLY A 257 -27.00 -7.47 -3.07
N GLU A 258 -26.64 -6.37 -3.75
CA GLU A 258 -25.24 -5.91 -3.91
C GLU A 258 -24.81 -4.83 -2.93
N MET A 259 -25.76 -4.18 -2.24
CA MET A 259 -25.48 -3.08 -1.30
C MET A 259 -26.41 -3.13 -0.08
N PRO A 260 -26.06 -2.48 1.04
CA PRO A 260 -26.91 -2.40 2.21
C PRO A 260 -28.27 -1.73 1.92
N LEU A 261 -29.32 -2.19 2.62
CA LEU A 261 -30.67 -1.64 2.46
C LEU A 261 -30.75 -0.15 2.86
N CYS A 262 -29.92 0.32 3.80
CA CYS A 262 -29.87 1.75 4.14
C CYS A 262 -29.38 2.63 2.97
N THR A 263 -28.54 2.07 2.08
CA THR A 263 -28.05 2.76 0.89
C THR A 263 -29.07 2.69 -0.24
N LYS A 264 -29.72 1.53 -0.41
CA LYS A 264 -30.75 1.34 -1.44
C LYS A 264 -32.05 2.11 -1.15
N PHE A 265 -32.49 2.12 0.11
CA PHE A 265 -33.73 2.77 0.56
C PHE A 265 -33.47 3.81 1.66
N PRO A 266 -32.76 4.92 1.37
CA PRO A 266 -32.35 5.89 2.39
C PRO A 266 -33.53 6.55 3.09
N ARG A 267 -34.63 6.81 2.37
CA ARG A 267 -35.85 7.40 2.94
C ARG A 267 -36.55 6.48 3.93
N LEU A 268 -36.63 5.18 3.63
CA LEU A 268 -37.19 4.20 4.57
C LEU A 268 -36.31 4.09 5.81
N PHE A 269 -34.99 4.05 5.62
CA PHE A 269 -34.06 4.01 6.73
C PHE A 269 -34.13 5.25 7.65
N ASP A 270 -34.37 6.44 7.09
CA ASP A 270 -34.58 7.66 7.87
C ASP A 270 -35.83 7.58 8.75
N LEU A 271 -36.91 7.02 8.21
CA LEU A 271 -38.20 6.86 8.89
C LEU A 271 -38.24 5.67 9.85
N ALA A 272 -37.38 4.67 9.66
CA ALA A 272 -37.32 3.49 10.51
C ALA A 272 -37.00 3.88 11.96
N VAL A 273 -37.77 3.33 12.90
CA VAL A 273 -37.49 3.43 14.34
C VAL A 273 -36.40 2.43 14.71
N ASN A 274 -36.54 1.19 14.25
CA ASN A 274 -35.61 0.09 14.53
C ASN A 274 -34.48 0.06 13.49
N LYS A 275 -33.46 0.92 13.66
CA LYS A 275 -32.32 0.98 12.72
C LYS A 275 -31.28 -0.11 12.95
N GLU A 276 -31.18 -0.61 14.17
CA GLU A 276 -30.18 -1.61 14.59
C GLU A 276 -30.77 -3.01 14.79
N CYS A 277 -31.95 -3.30 14.22
CA CYS A 277 -32.55 -4.63 14.30
C CYS A 277 -31.78 -5.67 13.48
N SER A 278 -31.85 -6.92 13.92
CA SER A 278 -31.30 -8.06 13.20
C SER A 278 -32.27 -8.58 12.13
N VAL A 279 -31.74 -9.32 11.15
CA VAL A 279 -32.58 -9.99 10.14
C VAL A 279 -33.50 -11.02 10.80
N GLY A 280 -33.00 -11.76 11.81
CA GLY A 280 -33.79 -12.74 12.56
C GLY A 280 -34.96 -12.10 13.31
N GLU A 281 -34.73 -10.94 13.93
CA GLU A 281 -35.80 -10.15 14.57
C GLU A 281 -36.86 -9.70 13.56
N MET A 282 -36.44 -9.19 12.40
CA MET A 282 -37.36 -8.72 11.36
C MET A 282 -38.21 -9.85 10.77
N VAL A 283 -37.64 -11.07 10.62
CA VAL A 283 -38.42 -12.25 10.24
C VAL A 283 -39.43 -12.61 11.32
N THR A 284 -39.01 -12.64 12.59
CA THR A 284 -39.86 -13.04 13.72
C THR A 284 -41.04 -12.08 13.90
N LEU A 285 -40.83 -10.78 13.66
CA LEU A 285 -41.88 -9.76 13.71
C LEU A 285 -42.79 -9.76 12.48
N GLY A 286 -42.39 -10.44 11.40
CA GLY A 286 -43.08 -10.48 10.12
C GLY A 286 -42.83 -9.20 9.31
N TRP A 287 -41.95 -9.28 8.31
CA TRP A 287 -41.69 -8.19 7.35
C TRP A 287 -42.61 -8.21 6.12
N ALA A 288 -43.55 -9.15 6.06
CA ALA A 288 -44.57 -9.19 5.02
C ALA A 288 -45.66 -8.13 5.27
N GLU A 289 -46.53 -7.92 4.29
CA GLU A 289 -47.67 -7.02 4.40
C GLU A 289 -48.55 -7.40 5.60
N GLY A 290 -48.81 -6.44 6.50
CA GLY A 290 -49.55 -6.66 7.76
C GLY A 290 -48.73 -7.19 8.95
N GLY A 291 -47.44 -7.45 8.77
CA GLY A 291 -46.54 -7.83 9.88
C GLY A 291 -46.06 -6.65 10.72
N ARG A 292 -45.51 -6.94 11.91
CA ARG A 292 -45.11 -5.92 12.90
C ARG A 292 -43.65 -5.46 12.77
N ALA A 293 -42.92 -5.95 11.77
CA ALA A 293 -41.50 -5.61 11.63
C ALA A 293 -41.28 -4.15 11.22
N TRP A 294 -42.19 -3.59 10.43
CA TRP A 294 -42.10 -2.23 9.92
C TRP A 294 -42.64 -1.21 10.92
N VAL A 295 -41.74 -0.51 11.62
CA VAL A 295 -42.10 0.55 12.58
C VAL A 295 -41.53 1.89 12.11
N TRP A 296 -42.42 2.83 11.81
CA TRP A 296 -42.09 4.14 11.24
C TRP A 296 -42.33 5.27 12.23
N ARG A 297 -41.51 6.33 12.15
CA ARG A 297 -41.65 7.54 12.98
C ARG A 297 -42.92 8.33 12.70
N ARG A 298 -43.49 8.19 11.50
CA ARG A 298 -44.75 8.80 11.05
C ARG A 298 -45.43 7.89 10.03
N GLY A 299 -46.70 8.18 9.71
CA GLY A 299 -47.39 7.56 8.59
C GLY A 299 -46.63 7.76 7.27
N LEU A 300 -46.62 6.73 6.43
CA LEU A 300 -45.95 6.74 5.14
C LEU A 300 -46.76 7.51 4.10
N LEU A 301 -46.05 8.08 3.13
CA LEU A 301 -46.63 8.66 1.92
C LEU A 301 -46.75 7.57 0.85
N ALA A 302 -47.61 7.74 -0.15
CA ALA A 302 -47.88 6.70 -1.16
C ALA A 302 -46.60 6.17 -1.84
N TRP A 303 -45.66 7.04 -2.20
CA TRP A 303 -44.37 6.62 -2.79
C TRP A 303 -43.41 5.93 -1.80
N GLU A 304 -43.56 6.19 -0.50
CA GLU A 304 -42.82 5.48 0.56
C GLU A 304 -43.41 4.08 0.75
N GLU A 305 -44.74 3.92 0.65
CA GLU A 305 -45.41 2.62 0.64
C GLU A 305 -44.98 1.78 -0.57
N ASP A 306 -44.85 2.39 -1.75
CA ASP A 306 -44.33 1.71 -2.94
C ASP A 306 -42.88 1.24 -2.74
N SER A 307 -42.05 2.04 -2.05
CA SER A 307 -40.68 1.65 -1.69
C SER A 307 -40.67 0.46 -0.71
N VAL A 308 -41.62 0.41 0.24
CA VAL A 308 -41.77 -0.74 1.16
C VAL A 308 -42.20 -1.99 0.39
N ARG A 309 -43.11 -1.86 -0.59
CA ARG A 309 -43.50 -2.98 -1.47
C ARG A 309 -42.30 -3.52 -2.25
N GLU A 310 -41.50 -2.64 -2.85
CA GLU A 310 -40.26 -3.05 -3.54
C GLU A 310 -39.31 -3.78 -2.58
N CYS A 311 -39.09 -3.22 -1.39
CA CYS A 311 -38.24 -3.85 -0.39
C CYS A 311 -38.78 -5.22 0.04
N THR A 312 -40.09 -5.36 0.24
CA THR A 312 -40.74 -6.62 0.64
C THR A 312 -40.60 -7.68 -0.46
N LEU A 313 -40.71 -7.29 -1.73
CA LEU A 313 -40.49 -8.19 -2.87
C LEU A 313 -39.05 -8.73 -2.91
N LEU A 314 -38.04 -7.91 -2.58
CA LEU A 314 -36.65 -8.37 -2.49
C LEU A 314 -36.46 -9.42 -1.38
N LEU A 315 -37.26 -9.32 -0.31
CA LEU A 315 -37.19 -10.21 0.84
C LEU A 315 -38.02 -11.49 0.67
N HIS A 316 -38.91 -11.56 -0.32
CA HIS A 316 -39.86 -12.65 -0.51
C HIS A 316 -39.20 -14.04 -0.57
N ASN A 317 -38.01 -14.13 -1.18
CA ASN A 317 -37.30 -15.40 -1.37
C ASN A 317 -36.26 -15.69 -0.28
N VAL A 318 -36.21 -14.88 0.78
CA VAL A 318 -35.26 -15.08 1.88
C VAL A 318 -35.82 -16.12 2.84
N VAL A 319 -35.09 -17.21 3.03
CA VAL A 319 -35.40 -18.25 4.02
C VAL A 319 -34.23 -18.40 4.97
N LEU A 320 -34.49 -18.23 6.28
CA LEU A 320 -33.47 -18.39 7.32
C LEU A 320 -33.24 -19.86 7.65
N GLN A 321 -31.99 -20.20 7.95
CA GLN A 321 -31.57 -21.53 8.35
C GLN A 321 -31.41 -21.57 9.87
N VAL A 322 -32.35 -22.25 10.53
CA VAL A 322 -32.33 -22.41 11.99
C VAL A 322 -31.04 -23.13 12.42
N ASN A 323 -30.37 -22.60 13.45
CA ASN A 323 -29.11 -23.11 14.01
C ASN A 323 -27.88 -23.02 13.10
N VAL A 324 -27.93 -22.27 12.00
CA VAL A 324 -26.75 -21.97 11.18
C VAL A 324 -26.30 -20.54 11.47
N PRO A 325 -25.09 -20.30 12.01
CA PRO A 325 -24.67 -18.95 12.34
C PRO A 325 -24.39 -18.12 11.08
N ASP A 326 -24.75 -16.83 11.14
CA ASP A 326 -24.39 -15.86 10.11
C ASP A 326 -22.87 -15.74 9.93
N LYS A 327 -22.42 -15.60 8.68
CA LYS A 327 -20.99 -15.49 8.35
C LYS A 327 -20.68 -14.39 7.35
N TRP A 328 -19.47 -13.85 7.44
CA TRP A 328 -18.91 -13.03 6.39
C TRP A 328 -18.32 -13.91 5.29
N SER A 329 -18.60 -13.57 4.04
CA SER A 329 -18.03 -14.20 2.85
C SER A 329 -17.12 -13.22 2.13
N TRP A 330 -15.96 -13.71 1.72
CA TRP A 330 -15.02 -12.98 0.87
C TRP A 330 -15.27 -13.38 -0.58
N LEU A 331 -15.74 -12.46 -1.42
CA LEU A 331 -16.22 -12.79 -2.77
C LEU A 331 -15.12 -13.34 -3.69
N LEU A 332 -13.85 -12.99 -3.44
CA LEU A 332 -12.72 -13.53 -4.23
C LEU A 332 -12.37 -14.98 -3.87
N ASP A 333 -12.69 -15.43 -2.66
CA ASP A 333 -12.54 -16.82 -2.21
C ASP A 333 -13.56 -17.13 -1.11
N PRO A 334 -14.79 -17.54 -1.49
CA PRO A 334 -15.86 -17.80 -0.53
C PRO A 334 -15.60 -18.98 0.41
N ILE A 335 -14.63 -19.85 0.08
CA ILE A 335 -14.35 -21.09 0.82
C ILE A 335 -13.30 -20.82 1.90
N ASN A 336 -12.15 -20.24 1.52
CA ASN A 336 -11.03 -20.04 2.44
C ASN A 336 -11.04 -18.66 3.10
N GLY A 337 -11.88 -17.73 2.63
CA GLY A 337 -11.98 -16.37 3.14
C GLY A 337 -10.84 -15.47 2.66
N TYR A 338 -10.55 -14.42 3.44
CA TYR A 338 -9.59 -13.40 3.03
C TYR A 338 -8.16 -13.94 2.91
N SER A 339 -7.58 -13.79 1.72
CA SER A 339 -6.17 -14.09 1.44
C SER A 339 -5.44 -12.88 0.88
N VAL A 340 -4.32 -12.53 1.53
CA VAL A 340 -3.42 -11.45 1.08
C VAL A 340 -2.95 -11.66 -0.37
N ARG A 341 -2.78 -12.92 -0.78
CA ARG A 341 -2.36 -13.30 -2.14
C ARG A 341 -3.43 -12.95 -3.17
N GLU A 342 -4.67 -13.34 -2.92
CA GLU A 342 -5.78 -13.11 -3.84
C GLU A 342 -6.17 -11.63 -3.89
N SER A 343 -6.23 -10.96 -2.75
CA SER A 343 -6.47 -9.51 -2.71
C SER A 343 -5.37 -8.73 -3.42
N TYR A 344 -4.09 -9.13 -3.26
CA TYR A 344 -3.00 -8.54 -4.03
C TYR A 344 -3.20 -8.76 -5.53
N ARG A 345 -3.54 -9.99 -5.96
CA ARG A 345 -3.80 -10.30 -7.37
C ARG A 345 -4.93 -9.45 -7.93
N HIS A 346 -6.03 -9.32 -7.21
CA HIS A 346 -7.17 -8.46 -7.56
C HIS A 346 -6.74 -7.00 -7.71
N ILE A 347 -6.18 -6.37 -6.66
CA ILE A 347 -5.74 -4.95 -6.70
C ILE A 347 -4.74 -4.70 -7.85
N THR A 348 -3.88 -5.67 -8.18
CA THR A 348 -2.93 -5.50 -9.29
C THR A 348 -3.54 -5.69 -10.68
N THR A 349 -4.59 -6.50 -10.79
CA THR A 349 -5.28 -6.83 -12.06
C THR A 349 -6.36 -5.81 -12.40
N SER A 350 -7.12 -5.36 -11.39
CA SER A 350 -8.24 -4.42 -11.54
C SER A 350 -7.83 -3.00 -11.95
N GLY A 351 -6.53 -2.71 -12.12
CA GLY A 351 -6.07 -1.56 -12.90
C GLY A 351 -6.35 -0.15 -12.36
N GLU A 352 -7.07 0.02 -11.25
CA GLU A 352 -7.49 1.33 -10.72
C GLU A 352 -6.61 1.85 -9.58
N TYR A 353 -5.29 1.76 -9.72
CA TYR A 353 -4.39 2.59 -8.91
C TYR A 353 -3.85 3.71 -9.79
N VAL A 354 -4.57 4.83 -9.80
CA VAL A 354 -4.12 6.09 -10.36
C VAL A 354 -3.02 6.64 -9.46
N ASP A 355 -1.77 6.34 -9.79
CA ASP A 355 -0.63 7.18 -9.43
C ASP A 355 0.06 7.57 -10.74
N GLN A 356 -0.40 8.70 -11.30
CA GLN A 356 0.07 9.29 -12.56
C GLN A 356 1.46 9.94 -12.37
N SER A 357 2.41 9.21 -11.81
CA SER A 357 3.81 9.59 -11.97
C SER A 357 4.30 9.02 -13.31
N VAL A 358 4.81 9.90 -14.18
CA VAL A 358 5.52 9.54 -15.43
C VAL A 358 6.58 8.44 -15.24
N VAL A 359 7.07 8.29 -14.00
CA VAL A 359 8.07 7.29 -13.60
C VAL A 359 7.49 5.88 -13.46
N ASP A 360 6.18 5.75 -13.24
CA ASP A 360 5.49 4.46 -13.14
C ASP A 360 5.29 3.78 -14.49
N ASP A 361 5.31 4.57 -15.57
CA ASP A 361 5.09 4.13 -16.94
C ASP A 361 6.38 3.58 -17.61
N VAL A 362 7.47 3.50 -16.85
CA VAL A 362 8.77 3.01 -17.33
C VAL A 362 8.81 1.47 -17.46
N TRP A 363 7.89 0.78 -16.79
CA TRP A 363 7.86 -0.68 -16.73
C TRP A 363 6.96 -1.24 -17.84
N HIS A 364 7.58 -1.79 -18.88
CA HIS A 364 6.87 -2.20 -20.09
C HIS A 364 7.14 -3.66 -20.46
N ARG A 365 6.10 -4.42 -20.83
CA ARG A 365 6.18 -5.87 -21.06
C ARG A 365 7.10 -6.28 -22.22
N TYR A 366 7.22 -5.42 -23.24
CA TYR A 366 8.06 -5.68 -24.43
C TYR A 366 9.52 -5.27 -24.23
N ILE A 367 9.82 -4.50 -23.18
CA ILE A 367 11.15 -3.90 -23.01
C ILE A 367 11.96 -4.74 -22.02
N PRO A 368 13.24 -5.04 -22.31
CA PRO A 368 14.09 -5.74 -21.36
C PRO A 368 14.19 -4.99 -20.03
N GLN A 369 14.04 -5.68 -18.89
CA GLN A 369 14.02 -5.06 -17.56
C GLN A 369 15.26 -4.19 -17.26
N LYS A 370 16.43 -4.56 -17.81
CA LYS A 370 17.66 -3.76 -17.69
C LYS A 370 17.54 -2.36 -18.31
N VAL A 371 16.78 -2.23 -19.39
CA VAL A 371 16.54 -0.96 -20.09
C VAL A 371 15.50 -0.14 -19.33
N SER A 372 14.43 -0.77 -18.83
CA SER A 372 13.48 -0.07 -17.95
C SER A 372 14.14 0.47 -16.68
N LEU A 373 15.03 -0.30 -16.05
CA LEU A 373 15.84 0.19 -14.91
C LEU A 373 16.72 1.37 -15.30
N PHE A 374 17.32 1.35 -16.49
CA PHE A 374 18.11 2.45 -17.02
C PHE A 374 17.26 3.71 -17.21
N VAL A 375 16.12 3.62 -17.89
CA VAL A 375 15.20 4.76 -18.11
C VAL A 375 14.67 5.31 -16.79
N TRP A 376 14.37 4.44 -15.83
CA TRP A 376 13.92 4.88 -14.50
C TRP A 376 15.00 5.72 -13.80
N ARG A 377 16.28 5.34 -13.93
CA ARG A 377 17.40 6.14 -13.43
C ARG A 377 17.60 7.43 -14.20
N LEU A 378 17.39 7.42 -15.52
CA LEU A 378 17.45 8.60 -16.39
C LEU A 378 16.44 9.66 -15.96
N LEU A 379 15.16 9.29 -15.83
CA LEU A 379 14.07 10.21 -15.45
C LEU A 379 14.19 10.75 -14.00
N ARG A 380 15.05 10.14 -13.18
CA ARG A 380 15.38 10.57 -11.81
C ARG A 380 16.69 11.37 -11.75
N ASN A 381 17.35 11.63 -12.88
CA ASN A 381 18.68 12.23 -12.96
C ASN A 381 19.73 11.49 -12.09
N ARG A 382 19.74 10.15 -12.16
CA ARG A 382 20.64 9.26 -11.37
C ARG A 382 21.59 8.42 -12.24
N LEU A 383 21.77 8.79 -13.50
CA LEU A 383 22.79 8.18 -14.35
C LEU A 383 24.18 8.72 -13.99
N PRO A 384 25.25 7.95 -14.24
CA PRO A 384 26.64 8.40 -14.05
C PRO A 384 27.10 9.29 -15.22
N THR A 385 26.35 10.35 -15.51
CA THR A 385 26.78 11.45 -16.39
C THR A 385 27.87 12.26 -15.70
N LYS A 386 28.76 12.92 -16.45
CA LYS A 386 29.91 13.63 -15.86
C LYS A 386 29.46 14.73 -14.88
N ASP A 387 28.34 15.41 -15.13
CA ASP A 387 27.78 16.38 -14.17
C ASP A 387 27.38 15.73 -12.83
N ASN A 388 26.76 14.55 -12.85
CA ASN A 388 26.37 13.78 -11.68
C ASN A 388 27.58 13.20 -10.94
N LEU A 389 28.64 12.82 -11.67
CA LEU A 389 29.90 12.33 -11.09
C LEU A 389 30.67 13.48 -10.42
N MET A 390 30.72 14.66 -11.04
CA MET A 390 31.32 15.87 -10.48
C MET A 390 30.58 16.30 -9.21
N ARG A 391 29.23 16.34 -9.23
CA ARG A 391 28.41 16.61 -8.04
C ARG A 391 28.66 15.63 -6.88
N ARG A 392 29.13 14.41 -7.19
CA ARG A 392 29.51 13.38 -6.20
C ARG A 392 31.01 13.39 -5.87
N ARG A 393 31.78 14.34 -6.40
CA ARG A 393 33.23 14.48 -6.22
C ARG A 393 34.02 13.23 -6.67
N ILE A 394 33.53 12.53 -7.70
CA ILE A 394 34.20 11.36 -8.29
C ILE A 394 35.19 11.79 -9.38
N ILE A 395 34.87 12.85 -10.12
CA ILE A 395 35.72 13.40 -11.18
C ILE A 395 35.99 14.89 -10.94
N LEU A 396 37.10 15.39 -11.50
CA LEU A 396 37.50 16.79 -11.43
C LEU A 396 36.68 17.67 -12.38
N ALA A 397 36.59 18.96 -12.06
CA ALA A 397 35.77 19.93 -12.79
C ALA A 397 36.27 20.23 -14.21
N ASN A 398 37.48 19.79 -14.57
CA ASN A 398 38.09 19.98 -15.89
C ASN A 398 37.83 18.83 -16.88
N VAL A 399 37.08 17.77 -16.49
CA VAL A 399 36.82 16.58 -17.36
C VAL A 399 35.33 16.40 -17.65
N VAL A 400 34.55 17.47 -17.50
CA VAL A 400 33.08 17.43 -17.52
C VAL A 400 32.45 17.68 -18.89
N ASP A 401 33.29 17.92 -19.90
CA ASP A 401 32.85 18.14 -21.27
C ASP A 401 32.17 16.89 -21.85
N CYS A 402 31.19 17.14 -22.71
CA CYS A 402 30.43 16.14 -23.40
C CYS A 402 31.33 15.19 -24.20
N VAL A 403 31.01 13.90 -24.14
CA VAL A 403 31.74 12.83 -24.83
C VAL A 403 31.66 12.93 -26.36
N TYR A 404 30.76 13.76 -26.88
CA TYR A 404 30.66 14.09 -28.30
C TYR A 404 31.47 15.33 -28.71
N GLU A 405 32.34 15.83 -27.82
CA GLU A 405 33.29 16.94 -28.10
C GLU A 405 32.61 18.23 -28.59
N CYS A 406 31.38 18.49 -28.12
CA CYS A 406 30.62 19.68 -28.51
C CYS A 406 30.89 20.92 -27.64
N GLY A 407 31.86 20.85 -26.72
CA GLY A 407 32.24 21.96 -25.82
C GLY A 407 31.22 22.33 -24.73
N LYS A 408 30.19 21.50 -24.49
CA LYS A 408 29.18 21.70 -23.43
C LYS A 408 29.34 20.66 -22.32
N LEU A 409 28.83 20.98 -21.12
CA LEU A 409 28.79 20.05 -19.98
C LEU A 409 27.92 18.82 -20.28
N GLU A 410 28.41 17.62 -19.91
CA GLU A 410 27.63 16.38 -20.05
C GLU A 410 26.57 16.24 -18.94
N SER A 411 25.40 16.84 -19.16
CA SER A 411 24.18 16.57 -18.40
C SER A 411 23.30 15.52 -19.10
N ALA A 412 22.31 14.96 -18.40
CA ALA A 412 21.36 14.04 -19.02
C ALA A 412 20.53 14.73 -20.13
N THR A 413 20.07 15.96 -19.93
CA THR A 413 19.33 16.71 -20.96
C THR A 413 20.22 16.98 -22.17
N HIS A 414 21.45 17.43 -21.94
CA HIS A 414 22.39 17.69 -23.02
C HIS A 414 22.73 16.42 -23.80
N LEU A 415 23.01 15.32 -23.10
CA LEU A 415 23.41 14.04 -23.71
C LEU A 415 22.32 13.41 -24.58
N PHE A 416 21.04 13.62 -24.28
CA PHE A 416 19.95 12.95 -24.99
C PHE A 416 19.11 13.89 -25.87
N LEU A 417 19.11 15.21 -25.64
CA LEU A 417 18.23 16.16 -26.34
C LEU A 417 19.02 17.26 -27.06
N ASP A 418 20.01 17.87 -26.41
CA ASP A 418 20.65 19.10 -26.93
C ASP A 418 21.94 18.86 -27.73
N CYS A 419 22.55 17.68 -27.59
CA CYS A 419 23.80 17.37 -28.28
C CYS A 419 23.55 16.97 -29.74
N ARG A 420 24.35 17.55 -30.65
CA ARG A 420 24.21 17.42 -32.11
C ARG A 420 23.95 15.99 -32.58
N ILE A 421 24.73 15.01 -32.12
CA ILE A 421 24.61 13.62 -32.59
C ILE A 421 23.27 12.98 -32.15
N PRO A 422 22.94 12.91 -30.84
CA PRO A 422 21.63 12.48 -30.35
C PRO A 422 20.45 13.20 -31.01
N THR A 423 20.50 14.53 -31.14
CA THR A 423 19.42 15.31 -31.78
C THR A 423 19.19 14.87 -33.23
N MET A 424 20.25 14.66 -34.02
CA MET A 424 20.13 14.16 -35.39
C MET A 424 19.53 12.75 -35.44
N VAL A 425 19.93 11.86 -34.52
CA VAL A 425 19.34 10.52 -34.42
C VAL A 425 17.84 10.62 -34.10
N TRP A 426 17.45 11.50 -33.18
CA TRP A 426 16.05 11.72 -32.83
C TRP A 426 15.22 12.26 -34.00
N LEU A 427 15.77 13.21 -34.78
CA LEU A 427 15.15 13.71 -36.00
C LEU A 427 14.93 12.60 -37.03
N HIS A 428 15.89 11.69 -37.21
CA HIS A 428 15.68 10.52 -38.07
C HIS A 428 14.59 9.58 -37.55
N VAL A 429 14.47 9.40 -36.24
CA VAL A 429 13.37 8.62 -35.62
C VAL A 429 12.01 9.28 -35.84
N GLN A 430 11.93 10.60 -35.71
CA GLN A 430 10.73 11.39 -35.99
C GLN A 430 10.30 11.26 -37.46
N ASN A 431 11.24 11.45 -38.39
CA ASN A 431 10.99 11.29 -39.83
C ASN A 431 10.58 9.86 -40.20
N TRP A 432 11.17 8.85 -39.55
CA TRP A 432 10.82 7.44 -39.78
C TRP A 432 9.37 7.10 -39.42
N ILE A 433 8.85 7.71 -38.36
CA ILE A 433 7.48 7.45 -37.89
C ILE A 433 6.49 8.43 -38.55
N GLY A 434 6.98 9.47 -39.26
CA GLY A 434 6.15 10.49 -39.89
C GLY A 434 5.58 11.51 -38.89
N ILE A 435 6.28 11.76 -37.78
CA ILE A 435 5.82 12.64 -36.70
C ILE A 435 6.82 13.77 -36.48
N SER A 436 6.34 15.01 -36.43
CA SER A 436 7.14 16.18 -36.06
C SER A 436 6.73 16.69 -34.68
N THR A 437 7.67 16.76 -33.73
CA THR A 437 7.43 17.36 -32.40
C THR A 437 8.56 18.31 -32.01
N VAL A 438 8.20 19.39 -31.31
CA VAL A 438 9.16 20.29 -30.67
C VAL A 438 9.84 19.57 -29.52
N SER A 439 11.18 19.57 -29.48
CA SER A 439 11.96 18.98 -28.38
C SER A 439 11.85 19.85 -27.13
N PRO A 440 11.38 19.30 -25.99
CA PRO A 440 11.26 20.04 -24.74
C PRO A 440 12.61 20.13 -24.01
N SER A 441 12.72 21.02 -23.03
CA SER A 441 13.96 21.28 -22.30
C SER A 441 14.31 20.21 -21.25
N GLN A 442 13.35 19.33 -20.90
CA GLN A 442 13.52 18.30 -19.89
C GLN A 442 13.26 16.89 -20.41
N MET A 443 14.04 15.92 -19.92
CA MET A 443 13.88 14.50 -20.27
C MET A 443 12.50 13.92 -19.92
N ARG A 444 11.90 14.38 -18.81
CA ARG A 444 10.57 13.92 -18.40
C ARG A 444 9.49 14.37 -19.37
N GLU A 445 9.56 15.63 -19.79
CA GLU A 445 8.62 16.22 -20.75
C GLU A 445 8.77 15.55 -22.12
N HIS A 446 10.01 15.27 -22.55
CA HIS A 446 10.29 14.57 -23.81
C HIS A 446 9.69 13.16 -23.81
N PHE A 447 9.82 12.45 -22.69
CA PHE A 447 9.20 11.15 -22.51
C PHE A 447 7.68 11.22 -22.58
N THR A 448 7.03 12.11 -21.84
CA THR A 448 5.56 12.22 -21.83
C THR A 448 5.02 12.64 -23.18
N GLN A 449 5.64 13.64 -23.81
CA GLN A 449 5.19 14.19 -25.09
C GLN A 449 5.20 13.12 -26.19
N PHE A 450 6.25 12.31 -26.24
CA PHE A 450 6.39 11.29 -27.28
C PHE A 450 5.59 10.02 -26.98
N THR A 451 5.56 9.56 -25.73
CA THR A 451 4.94 8.27 -25.38
C THR A 451 3.43 8.34 -25.12
N LEU A 452 2.91 9.53 -24.84
CA LEU A 452 1.49 9.81 -24.59
C LEU A 452 0.94 10.82 -25.61
N MET A 453 1.44 10.77 -26.84
CA MET A 453 1.11 11.72 -27.89
C MET A 453 -0.39 11.84 -28.11
N ALA A 454 -0.94 13.04 -27.93
CA ALA A 454 -2.35 13.31 -28.13
C ALA A 454 -2.74 13.10 -29.61
N GLY A 455 -3.88 12.45 -29.85
CA GLY A 455 -4.38 12.14 -31.20
C GLY A 455 -4.04 10.74 -31.71
N MET A 456 -3.12 10.01 -31.07
CA MET A 456 -2.82 8.62 -31.43
C MET A 456 -3.70 7.62 -30.64
N PRO A 457 -4.04 6.45 -31.22
CA PRO A 457 -4.73 5.39 -30.50
C PRO A 457 -3.95 4.94 -29.25
N ARG A 458 -4.67 4.64 -28.16
CA ARG A 458 -4.06 4.14 -26.92
C ARG A 458 -3.26 2.85 -27.13
N SER A 459 -3.61 2.03 -28.13
CA SER A 459 -2.87 0.83 -28.54
C SER A 459 -1.45 1.16 -29.03
N SER A 460 -1.26 2.32 -29.64
CA SER A 460 0.02 2.78 -30.21
C SER A 460 1.01 3.27 -29.14
N HIS A 461 0.53 3.71 -27.97
CA HIS A 461 1.39 4.25 -26.89
C HIS A 461 2.46 3.26 -26.43
N SER A 462 2.12 1.97 -26.40
CA SER A 462 3.04 0.87 -26.08
C SER A 462 4.26 0.84 -27.01
N VAL A 463 4.06 1.20 -28.28
CA VAL A 463 5.07 1.11 -29.32
C VAL A 463 5.96 2.33 -29.30
N PHE A 464 5.37 3.52 -29.15
CA PHE A 464 6.12 4.76 -28.92
C PHE A 464 7.08 4.62 -27.73
N LYS A 465 6.64 3.96 -26.65
CA LYS A 465 7.54 3.61 -25.53
C LYS A 465 8.69 2.73 -25.97
N VAL A 466 8.43 1.65 -26.71
CA VAL A 466 9.51 0.77 -27.18
C VAL A 466 10.55 1.53 -28.00
N ILE A 467 10.11 2.38 -28.93
CA ILE A 467 11.00 3.17 -29.80
C ILE A 467 11.79 4.19 -28.97
N TRP A 468 11.13 4.91 -28.07
CA TRP A 468 11.78 5.91 -27.22
C TRP A 468 12.85 5.27 -26.32
N PHE A 469 12.55 4.11 -25.71
CA PHE A 469 13.52 3.40 -24.88
C PHE A 469 14.68 2.86 -25.70
N ALA A 470 14.44 2.39 -26.92
CA ALA A 470 15.49 1.95 -27.84
C ALA A 470 16.43 3.13 -28.17
N TYR A 471 15.88 4.30 -28.45
CA TYR A 471 16.65 5.53 -28.68
C TYR A 471 17.57 5.87 -27.51
N VAL A 472 17.04 6.09 -26.30
CA VAL A 472 17.87 6.49 -25.15
C VAL A 472 18.86 5.39 -24.76
N TRP A 473 18.52 4.11 -24.97
CA TRP A 473 19.43 3.00 -24.70
C TRP A 473 20.60 2.95 -25.68
N VAL A 474 20.35 3.18 -26.97
CA VAL A 474 21.39 3.21 -28.01
C VAL A 474 22.36 4.36 -27.77
N ILE A 475 21.85 5.56 -27.49
CA ILE A 475 22.70 6.73 -27.18
C ILE A 475 23.55 6.48 -25.94
N TRP A 476 22.97 5.91 -24.87
CA TRP A 476 23.72 5.57 -23.67
C TRP A 476 24.82 4.53 -23.92
N LYS A 477 24.56 3.53 -24.77
CA LYS A 477 25.54 2.52 -25.16
C LYS A 477 26.67 3.11 -25.99
N ASP A 478 26.37 3.99 -26.94
CA ASP A 478 27.38 4.69 -27.74
C ASP A 478 28.26 5.59 -26.87
N ARG A 479 27.66 6.39 -25.98
CA ARG A 479 28.40 7.19 -25.00
C ARG A 479 29.36 6.32 -24.18
N ASN A 480 28.90 5.18 -23.65
CA ASN A 480 29.78 4.31 -22.87
C ASN A 480 30.92 3.71 -23.71
N ASN A 481 30.67 3.34 -24.97
CA ASN A 481 31.72 2.87 -25.86
C ASN A 481 32.76 3.95 -26.16
N ARG A 482 32.34 5.21 -26.33
CA ARG A 482 33.24 6.34 -26.49
C ARG A 482 34.09 6.58 -25.24
N VAL A 483 33.50 6.48 -24.04
CA VAL A 483 34.22 6.68 -22.77
C VAL A 483 35.20 5.57 -22.45
N PHE A 484 34.81 4.30 -22.62
CA PHE A 484 35.59 3.17 -22.13
C PHE A 484 36.43 2.48 -23.22
N ASN A 485 36.00 2.57 -24.47
CA ASN A 485 36.62 1.85 -25.59
C ASN A 485 37.10 2.79 -26.71
N ASN A 486 36.99 4.12 -26.54
CA ASN A 486 37.31 5.13 -27.57
C ASN A 486 36.71 4.84 -28.96
N THR A 487 35.52 4.22 -28.99
CA THR A 487 34.82 3.87 -30.24
C THR A 487 33.47 4.57 -30.31
N GLY A 488 33.25 5.35 -31.37
CA GLY A 488 32.03 6.11 -31.60
C GLY A 488 31.37 5.77 -32.93
N SER A 489 30.04 5.63 -32.94
CA SER A 489 29.27 5.45 -34.18
C SER A 489 28.77 6.79 -34.74
N ASN A 490 28.58 6.87 -36.06
CA ASN A 490 27.89 8.01 -36.67
C ASN A 490 26.37 7.96 -36.37
N HIS A 491 25.67 9.07 -36.59
CA HIS A 491 24.23 9.17 -36.29
C HIS A 491 23.38 8.19 -37.14
N SER A 492 23.76 7.91 -38.39
CA SER A 492 23.06 6.95 -39.25
C SER A 492 23.11 5.51 -38.71
N VAL A 493 24.27 5.05 -38.25
CA VAL A 493 24.44 3.71 -37.65
C VAL A 493 23.70 3.63 -36.31
N LEU A 494 23.68 4.71 -35.52
CA LEU A 494 22.92 4.76 -34.29
C LEU A 494 21.42 4.64 -34.55
N PHE A 495 20.91 5.34 -35.56
CA PHE A 495 19.51 5.26 -35.97
C PHE A 495 19.12 3.83 -36.41
N GLU A 496 19.95 3.16 -37.21
CA GLU A 496 19.68 1.76 -37.58
C GLU A 496 19.69 0.81 -36.36
N LYS A 497 20.54 1.06 -35.36
CA LYS A 497 20.49 0.33 -34.08
C LYS A 497 19.21 0.58 -33.29
N VAL A 498 18.57 1.75 -33.40
CA VAL A 498 17.28 2.04 -32.76
C VAL A 498 16.17 1.20 -33.40
N LYS A 499 16.13 1.14 -34.74
CA LYS A 499 15.17 0.31 -35.48
C LYS A 499 15.33 -1.17 -35.15
N LEU A 500 16.57 -1.67 -35.17
CA LEU A 500 16.87 -3.05 -34.87
C LEU A 500 16.50 -3.43 -33.43
N ASN A 501 16.87 -2.61 -32.43
CA ASN A 501 16.55 -2.91 -31.04
C ASN A 501 15.04 -2.88 -30.77
N SER A 502 14.31 -1.90 -31.32
CA SER A 502 12.86 -1.82 -31.17
C SER A 502 12.16 -3.05 -31.77
N PHE A 503 12.58 -3.50 -32.96
CA PHE A 503 12.07 -4.72 -33.58
C PHE A 503 12.36 -5.98 -32.76
N LEU A 504 13.62 -6.18 -32.35
CA LEU A 504 14.02 -7.37 -31.60
C LEU A 504 13.26 -7.49 -30.27
N TRP A 505 13.00 -6.36 -29.61
CA TRP A 505 12.24 -6.33 -28.35
C TRP A 505 10.77 -6.69 -28.56
N LEU A 506 10.15 -6.19 -29.64
CA LEU A 506 8.79 -6.55 -30.02
C LEU A 506 8.69 -8.05 -30.39
N LYS A 507 9.56 -8.53 -31.30
CA LYS A 507 9.56 -9.93 -31.77
C LYS A 507 9.80 -10.95 -30.66
N ALA A 508 10.72 -10.66 -29.75
CA ALA A 508 11.03 -11.59 -28.65
C ALA A 508 9.89 -11.73 -27.62
N LYS A 509 8.95 -10.79 -27.55
CA LYS A 509 7.90 -10.73 -26.53
C LYS A 509 6.47 -10.72 -27.07
N CYS A 510 6.32 -10.70 -28.39
CA CYS A 510 5.06 -10.87 -29.10
C CYS A 510 5.27 -11.87 -30.25
N PRO A 511 5.21 -13.19 -29.98
CA PRO A 511 5.47 -14.22 -30.98
C PRO A 511 4.49 -14.22 -32.17
N SER A 512 3.33 -13.58 -31.99
CA SER A 512 2.26 -13.45 -32.99
C SER A 512 2.38 -12.18 -33.87
N LEU A 513 3.55 -11.57 -33.95
CA LEU A 513 3.78 -10.43 -34.86
C LEU A 513 3.87 -10.94 -36.31
N ASN A 514 2.91 -10.55 -37.14
CA ASN A 514 2.74 -11.02 -38.52
C ASN A 514 3.59 -10.25 -39.57
N PHE A 515 4.62 -9.51 -39.17
CA PHE A 515 5.42 -8.68 -40.08
C PHE A 515 6.93 -8.88 -39.92
N GLY A 516 7.66 -8.76 -41.02
CA GLY A 516 9.11 -8.92 -41.07
C GLY A 516 9.88 -7.68 -40.58
N TYR A 517 11.20 -7.81 -40.46
CA TYR A 517 12.05 -6.64 -40.14
C TYR A 517 11.97 -5.57 -41.23
N HIS A 518 11.85 -5.98 -42.50
CA HIS A 518 11.71 -5.09 -43.63
C HIS A 518 10.43 -4.23 -43.54
N ASP A 519 9.31 -4.85 -43.17
CA ASP A 519 8.03 -4.14 -43.01
C ASP A 519 8.08 -3.16 -41.84
N TRP A 520 8.67 -3.58 -40.71
CA TRP A 520 8.93 -2.70 -39.57
C TRP A 520 9.81 -1.50 -39.95
N TRP A 521 10.82 -1.76 -40.78
CA TRP A 521 11.77 -0.75 -41.22
C TRP A 521 11.13 0.31 -42.11
N GLN A 522 10.24 -0.09 -43.02
CA GLN A 522 9.59 0.85 -43.95
C GLN A 522 8.34 1.51 -43.36
N HIS A 523 7.50 0.74 -42.64
CA HIS A 523 6.19 1.18 -42.21
C HIS A 523 5.86 0.70 -40.78
N PRO A 524 6.48 1.30 -39.74
CA PRO A 524 6.32 0.84 -38.36
C PRO A 524 4.88 0.98 -37.82
N LEU A 525 4.10 1.95 -38.32
CA LEU A 525 2.74 2.21 -37.85
C LEU A 525 1.68 1.22 -38.39
N PRO A 526 1.60 0.94 -39.70
CA PRO A 526 0.73 -0.10 -40.26
C PRO A 526 0.99 -1.49 -39.69
N CYS A 527 2.25 -1.82 -39.40
CA CYS A 527 2.64 -3.10 -38.78
C CYS A 527 1.92 -3.37 -37.44
N LEU A 528 1.35 -2.35 -36.81
CA LEU A 528 0.77 -2.42 -35.48
C LEU A 528 -0.71 -2.01 -35.44
N GLY A 529 -1.38 -2.00 -36.60
CA GLY A 529 -2.80 -1.65 -36.72
C GLY A 529 -3.08 -0.16 -36.50
N VAL A 530 -2.07 0.69 -36.68
CA VAL A 530 -2.19 2.15 -36.63
C VAL A 530 -2.23 2.65 -38.06
N HIS A 531 -3.45 2.91 -38.55
CA HIS A 531 -3.67 3.59 -39.82
C HIS A 531 -3.80 5.08 -39.52
N MET A 532 -2.86 5.88 -40.01
CA MET A 532 -2.94 7.35 -39.99
C MET A 532 -3.65 7.83 -41.26
#